data_AF-A0A5N9HZQ3-F1
#
_entry.id   AF-A0A5N9HZQ3-F1
#
_cell.length_a   1.000
_cell.length_b   1.000
_cell.length_c   1.000
_cell.angle_alpha   90.00
_cell.angle_beta   90.00
_cell.angle_gamma   90.00
#
_symmetry.space_group_name_H-M   'P 1'
#
loop_
_entity.id
_entity.type
_entity.pdbx_description
1 polymer ?
#
loop_
_entity_poly.entity_id
_entity_poly.type
_entity_poly.pdbx_seq_one_letter_code
_entity_poly.pdbx_strand_id
1 'polypeptide(L)'
;MPDSDVDVDYFMNELVIAGDVDTALDRLLKLWEETGPFGTLSMMEFGWLDEDDRRAWLHSTELFAGELLPRFNAAVGATVTVS
;
A
#
# COMPACT_ATOMS: atom_id res chain seq x y z
N MET A 1 0.63 6.53 -23.49
CA MET A 1 1.50 7.72 -23.43
C MET A 1 2.84 7.37 -24.08
N PRO A 2 3.65 8.34 -24.52
CA PRO A 2 5.03 8.08 -24.93
C PRO A 2 5.90 7.71 -23.73
N ASP A 3 6.94 6.89 -23.95
CA ASP A 3 7.83 6.41 -22.87
C ASP A 3 8.47 7.53 -22.05
N SER A 4 8.66 8.70 -22.65
CA SER A 4 9.18 9.90 -21.98
C SER A 4 8.31 10.39 -20.82
N ASP A 5 7.02 10.04 -20.81
CA ASP A 5 6.06 10.47 -19.80
C ASP A 5 5.97 9.45 -18.64
N VAL A 6 6.71 8.34 -18.72
CA VAL A 6 6.82 7.34 -17.64
C VAL A 6 7.98 7.73 -16.73
N ASP A 7 7.74 8.74 -15.90
CA ASP A 7 8.69 9.25 -14.92
C ASP A 7 8.29 8.89 -13.47
N VAL A 8 9.06 9.36 -12.49
CA VAL A 8 8.81 9.06 -11.06
C VAL A 8 7.43 9.55 -10.62
N ASP A 9 6.98 10.70 -11.11
CA ASP A 9 5.65 11.23 -10.76
C ASP A 9 4.54 10.32 -11.30
N TYR A 10 4.72 9.80 -12.52
CA TYR A 10 3.83 8.77 -13.07
C TYR A 10 3.80 7.52 -12.17
N PHE A 11 4.96 6.99 -11.75
CA PHE A 11 5.01 5.83 -10.85
C PHE A 11 4.26 6.10 -9.53
N MET A 12 4.48 7.26 -8.92
CA MET A 12 3.84 7.63 -7.65
C MET A 12 2.32 7.79 -7.76
N ASN A 13 1.82 8.20 -8.92
CA ASN A 13 0.40 8.40 -9.16
C ASN A 13 -0.34 7.12 -9.56
N GLU A 14 0.28 6.30 -10.41
CA GLU A 14 -0.41 5.18 -11.06
C GLU A 14 -0.05 3.81 -10.48
N LEU A 15 1.14 3.65 -9.88
CA LEU A 15 1.67 2.33 -9.50
C LEU A 15 1.93 2.17 -8.00
N VAL A 16 2.24 3.26 -7.30
CA VAL A 16 2.58 3.23 -5.87
C VAL A 16 1.36 3.61 -5.03
N ILE A 17 1.04 2.77 -4.04
CA ILE A 17 0.11 3.10 -2.97
C ILE A 17 0.92 3.65 -1.79
N ALA A 18 0.94 4.97 -1.65
CA ALA A 18 1.64 5.68 -0.58
C ALA A 18 0.83 6.90 -0.14
N GLY A 19 1.07 7.34 1.10
CA GLY A 19 0.35 8.44 1.74
C GLY A 19 0.20 8.17 3.23
N ASP A 20 -0.67 8.94 3.87
CA ASP A 20 -1.20 8.56 5.18
C ASP A 20 -2.13 7.33 5.08
N VAL A 21 -2.56 6.81 6.23
CA VAL A 21 -3.40 5.61 6.32
C VAL A 21 -4.69 5.77 5.51
N ASP A 22 -5.33 6.94 5.57
CA ASP A 22 -6.61 7.17 4.91
C ASP A 22 -6.44 7.24 3.38
N THR A 23 -5.42 7.94 2.89
CA THR A 23 -5.10 8.01 1.45
C THR A 23 -4.73 6.63 0.90
N ALA A 24 -3.92 5.86 1.64
CA ALA A 24 -3.55 4.50 1.24
C ALA A 24 -4.76 3.56 1.23
N LEU A 25 -5.68 3.69 2.19
CA LEU A 25 -6.90 2.90 2.25
C LEU A 25 -7.81 3.18 1.05
N ASP A 26 -8.03 4.44 0.72
CA ASP A 26 -8.86 4.83 -0.42
C ASP A 26 -8.31 4.29 -1.75
N ARG A 27 -6.99 4.42 -1.95
CA ARG A 27 -6.32 3.87 -3.14
C ARG A 27 -6.43 2.34 -3.21
N LEU A 28 -6.30 1.66 -2.07
CA LEU A 28 -6.38 0.21 -2.00
C LEU A 28 -7.81 -0.32 -2.25
N LEU A 29 -8.83 0.37 -1.73
CA LEU A 29 -10.24 0.04 -2.00
C LEU A 29 -10.58 0.24 -3.47
N LYS A 30 -10.07 1.31 -4.09
CA LYS A 30 -10.21 1.51 -5.54
C LYS A 30 -9.57 0.37 -6.33
N LEU A 31 -8.36 -0.07 -5.95
CA LEU A 31 -7.71 -1.22 -6.57
C LEU A 31 -8.56 -2.50 -6.43
N TRP A 32 -9.14 -2.73 -5.26
CA TRP A 32 -10.05 -3.86 -5.01
C TRP A 32 -11.29 -3.83 -5.91
N GLU A 33 -11.90 -2.65 -6.10
CA GLU A 33 -13.03 -2.48 -7.03
C GLU A 33 -12.64 -2.76 -8.49
N GLU A 34 -11.47 -2.30 -8.92
CA GLU A 34 -10.99 -2.45 -10.30
C GLU A 34 -10.54 -3.88 -10.64
N THR A 35 -9.88 -4.55 -9.70
CA THR A 35 -9.27 -5.87 -9.94
C THR A 35 -10.13 -7.03 -9.47
N GLY A 36 -11.08 -6.77 -8.57
CA GLY A 36 -11.79 -7.79 -7.82
C GLY A 36 -10.99 -8.32 -6.62
N PRO A 37 -11.53 -9.32 -5.90
CA PRO A 37 -10.95 -9.81 -4.67
C PRO A 37 -9.56 -10.43 -4.83
N PHE A 38 -8.64 -10.09 -3.94
CA PHE A 38 -7.34 -10.75 -3.79
C PHE A 38 -7.11 -11.20 -2.34
N GLY A 39 -6.23 -12.18 -2.14
CA GLY A 39 -6.01 -12.79 -0.81
C GLY A 39 -4.95 -12.11 0.05
N THR A 40 -3.84 -11.65 -0.56
CA THR A 40 -2.65 -11.22 0.18
C THR A 40 -2.07 -9.96 -0.44
N LEU A 41 -1.73 -9.00 0.42
CA LEU A 41 -0.93 -7.84 0.08
C LEU A 41 0.54 -8.13 0.37
N SER A 42 1.38 -8.10 -0.66
CA SER A 42 2.82 -8.24 -0.53
C SER A 42 3.46 -6.85 -0.53
N MET A 43 3.98 -6.45 0.63
CA MET A 43 4.66 -5.17 0.79
C MET A 43 6.11 -5.31 0.30
N MET A 44 6.53 -4.42 -0.61
CA MET A 44 7.88 -4.45 -1.20
C MET A 44 8.78 -3.44 -0.51
N GLU A 45 9.85 -3.91 0.11
CA GLU A 45 10.92 -3.09 0.65
C GLU A 45 11.93 -2.76 -0.46
N PHE A 46 12.32 -1.51 -0.55
CA PHE A 46 13.49 -1.08 -1.32
C PHE A 46 14.57 -0.63 -0.33
N GLY A 47 15.82 -0.99 -0.61
CA GLY A 47 16.94 -0.78 0.30
C GLY A 47 16.99 0.63 0.90
N TRP A 48 17.39 0.68 2.15
CA TRP A 48 17.42 1.86 3.02
C TRP A 48 18.80 2.52 2.85
N LEU A 49 18.85 3.82 2.61
CA LEU A 49 20.11 4.53 2.39
C LEU A 49 20.78 4.92 3.71
N ASP A 50 19.97 5.18 4.74
CA ASP A 50 20.41 5.55 6.08
C ASP A 50 19.45 5.05 7.18
N GLU A 51 19.73 5.45 8.43
CA GLU A 51 18.92 5.08 9.59
C GLU A 51 17.57 5.78 9.63
N ASP A 52 17.42 6.97 9.04
CA ASP A 52 16.15 7.71 9.04
C ASP A 52 15.16 7.06 8.08
N ASP A 53 15.61 6.66 6.89
CA ASP A 53 14.87 5.75 6.00
C ASP A 53 14.47 4.49 6.77
N ARG A 54 15.39 4.01 7.63
CA ARG A 54 15.16 2.86 8.50
C ARG A 54 14.11 3.00 9.56
N ARG A 55 13.95 4.19 10.10
CA ARG A 55 12.85 4.47 11.01
C ARG A 55 11.54 4.65 10.24
N ALA A 56 11.58 5.30 9.09
CA ALA A 56 10.39 5.58 8.28
C ALA A 56 9.72 4.31 7.78
N TRP A 57 10.47 3.35 7.21
CA TRP A 57 9.88 2.11 6.72
C TRP A 57 9.35 1.21 7.84
N LEU A 58 10.02 1.13 8.98
CA LEU A 58 9.48 0.41 10.15
C LEU A 58 8.18 1.03 10.62
N HIS A 59 8.11 2.36 10.71
CA HIS A 59 6.90 3.06 11.09
C HIS A 59 5.76 2.84 10.07
N SER A 60 6.07 2.88 8.77
CA SER A 60 5.11 2.53 7.71
C SER A 60 4.59 1.09 7.85
N THR A 61 5.45 0.16 8.23
CA THR A 61 5.08 -1.25 8.46
C THR A 61 4.16 -1.40 9.67
N GLU A 62 4.42 -0.66 10.75
CA GLU A 62 3.57 -0.61 11.94
C GLU A 62 2.17 -0.07 11.60
N LEU A 63 2.08 1.02 10.84
CA LEU A 63 0.81 1.58 10.38
C LEU A 63 0.08 0.64 9.42
N PHE A 64 0.81 -0.01 8.51
CA PHE A 64 0.25 -0.99 7.59
C PHE A 64 -0.45 -2.12 8.35
N ALA A 65 0.24 -2.74 9.31
CA ALA A 65 -0.28 -3.89 10.05
C ALA A 65 -1.32 -3.50 11.12
N GLY A 66 -1.10 -2.39 11.83
CA GLY A 66 -1.92 -1.98 12.98
C GLY A 66 -3.17 -1.19 12.60
N GLU A 67 -3.15 -0.47 11.47
CA GLU A 67 -4.24 0.43 11.10
C GLU A 67 -4.81 0.15 9.71
N LEU A 68 -3.97 0.12 8.68
CA LEU A 68 -4.43 0.03 7.30
C LEU A 68 -5.10 -1.33 7.01
N LEU A 69 -4.39 -2.43 7.27
CA LEU A 69 -4.85 -3.78 6.95
C LEU A 69 -6.15 -4.16 7.70
N PRO A 70 -6.31 -3.87 9.01
CA PRO A 70 -7.58 -4.11 9.70
C PRO A 70 -8.76 -3.30 9.11
N ARG A 71 -8.55 -2.01 8.81
CA ARG A 71 -9.60 -1.15 8.21
C ARG A 71 -9.99 -1.65 6.83
N PHE A 72 -9.00 -2.02 6.00
CA PHE A 72 -9.23 -2.59 4.69
C PHE A 72 -10.02 -3.91 4.76
N ASN A 73 -9.58 -4.86 5.61
CA ASN A 73 -10.28 -6.14 5.80
C ASN A 73 -11.73 -5.94 6.24
N ALA A 74 -11.98 -5.00 7.16
CA ALA A 74 -13.33 -4.67 7.59
C ALA A 74 -14.18 -4.10 6.43
N ALA A 75 -13.61 -3.21 5.63
CA ALA A 75 -14.29 -2.59 4.49
C ALA A 75 -14.66 -3.59 3.39
N VAL A 76 -13.79 -4.56 3.10
CA VAL A 76 -14.04 -5.58 2.06
C VAL A 76 -14.73 -6.85 2.60
N GLY A 77 -15.03 -6.90 3.89
CA GLY A 77 -15.67 -8.06 4.53
C GLY A 77 -14.79 -9.31 4.59
N ALA A 78 -13.46 -9.16 4.58
CA ALA A 78 -12.54 -10.29 4.66
C ALA A 78 -12.56 -10.92 6.06
N THR A 79 -12.80 -12.23 6.13
CA THR A 79 -12.65 -13.01 7.35
C THR A 79 -11.21 -13.49 7.48
N VAL A 80 -10.45 -12.89 8.40
CA VAL A 80 -9.09 -13.37 8.73
C VAL A 80 -9.22 -14.75 9.36
N THR A 81 -8.91 -15.79 8.57
CA THR A 81 -8.81 -17.16 9.10
C THR A 81 -7.37 -17.35 9.54
N VAL A 82 -7.11 -17.22 10.84
CA VAL A 82 -5.81 -17.62 11.40
C VAL A 82 -5.76 -19.14 11.34
N SER A 83 -4.91 -19.67 10.44
CA SER A 83 -4.51 -21.08 10.45
C SER A 83 -3.38 -21.32 11.46
#